data_AF-A0A4U7D7T5-F1
#
_entry.id   AF-A0A4U7D7T5-F1
#
_cell.length_a   1.000
_cell.length_b   1.000
_cell.length_c   1.000
_cell.angle_alpha   90.00
_cell.angle_beta   90.00
_cell.angle_gamma   90.00
#
_symmetry.space_group_name_H-M   'P 1'
#
loop_
_entity.id
_entity.type
_entity.pdbx_description
1 polymer ?
#
loop_
_entity_poly.entity_id
_entity_poly.type
_entity_poly.pdbx_seq_one_letter_code
_entity_poly.pdbx_strand_id
1 'polypeptide(L)'
;DRQWGAVFDLNKCIACQTCTLSCKTTWTHGEGQEHMFWNNVESKPYGAHPLGWDQEILDRLGVQEWGSDGVYDGDTIWEANDVDWEETSPTEEHVANEGHVASYMPDDADW
;
A
#
# COMPACT_ATOMS: atom_id res chain seq x y z
N ASP A 1 -17.52 -6.79 16.82
CA ASP A 1 -17.30 -5.68 15.87
C ASP A 1 -17.36 -6.17 14.43
N ARG A 2 -17.58 -5.29 13.44
CA ARG A 2 -17.66 -5.65 12.02
C ARG A 2 -16.68 -4.80 11.22
N GLN A 3 -15.91 -5.43 10.33
CA GLN A 3 -14.94 -4.79 9.44
C GLN A 3 -15.41 -4.86 7.98
N TRP A 4 -15.13 -3.81 7.19
CA TRP A 4 -15.31 -3.85 5.74
C TRP A 4 -14.04 -4.38 5.06
N GLY A 5 -14.20 -5.24 4.07
CA GLY A 5 -13.09 -5.79 3.29
C GLY A 5 -13.47 -5.96 1.81
N ALA A 6 -12.46 -5.98 0.95
CA ALA A 6 -12.60 -6.18 -0.48
C ALA A 6 -11.63 -7.27 -0.97
N VAL A 7 -12.03 -8.00 -2.01
CA VAL A 7 -11.21 -9.03 -2.67
C VAL A 7 -11.18 -8.75 -4.16
N PHE A 8 -9.97 -8.72 -4.74
CA PHE A 8 -9.76 -8.52 -6.17
C PHE A 8 -9.31 -9.83 -6.82
N ASP A 9 -10.13 -10.38 -7.72
CA ASP A 9 -9.78 -11.58 -8.50
C ASP A 9 -8.98 -11.21 -9.75
N LEU A 10 -7.67 -11.41 -9.69
CA LEU A 10 -6.74 -11.08 -10.77
C LEU A 10 -6.96 -11.93 -12.03
N ASN A 11 -7.61 -13.10 -11.94
CA ASN A 11 -7.93 -13.91 -13.13
C ASN A 11 -9.02 -13.28 -13.99
N LYS A 12 -9.81 -12.35 -13.42
CA LYS A 12 -10.92 -11.67 -14.10
C LYS A 12 -10.61 -10.19 -14.39
N CYS A 13 -9.56 -9.64 -13.79
CA CYS A 13 -9.15 -8.28 -14.07
C CYS A 13 -8.68 -8.17 -15.52
N ILE A 14 -9.28 -7.23 -16.27
CA ILE A 14 -8.90 -6.92 -17.67
C ILE A 14 -8.19 -5.58 -17.79
N ALA A 15 -7.75 -5.00 -16.66
CA ALA A 15 -7.07 -3.71 -16.59
C ALA A 15 -7.76 -2.56 -17.35
N CYS A 16 -9.10 -2.52 -17.35
CA CYS A 16 -9.87 -1.54 -18.11
C CYS A 16 -9.90 -0.12 -17.52
N GLN A 17 -9.31 0.10 -16.34
CA GLN A 17 -9.25 1.41 -15.65
C GLN A 17 -10.62 1.99 -15.24
N THR A 18 -11.71 1.23 -15.32
CA THR A 18 -13.04 1.74 -14.92
C THR A 18 -13.12 2.09 -13.43
N CYS A 19 -12.51 1.28 -12.55
CA CYS A 19 -12.47 1.54 -11.11
C CYS A 19 -11.66 2.80 -10.79
N THR A 20 -10.51 2.98 -11.47
CA THR A 20 -9.69 4.19 -11.42
C THR A 20 -10.50 5.43 -11.77
N LEU A 21 -11.18 5.41 -12.92
CA LEU A 21 -11.95 6.57 -13.38
C LEU A 21 -13.14 6.86 -12.47
N SER A 22 -13.83 5.81 -11.99
CA SER A 22 -14.98 5.96 -11.09
C SER A 22 -14.58 6.60 -9.77
N CYS A 23 -13.45 6.19 -9.19
CA CYS A 23 -12.88 6.83 -8.00
C CYS A 23 -12.48 8.28 -8.26
N LYS A 24 -11.81 8.52 -9.40
CA LYS A 24 -11.32 9.84 -9.81
C LYS A 24 -12.44 10.86 -9.94
N THR A 25 -13.49 10.51 -10.66
CA THR A 25 -14.61 11.42 -10.92
C THR A 25 -15.50 11.63 -9.69
N THR A 26 -15.54 10.67 -8.77
CA THR A 26 -16.35 10.79 -7.55
C THR A 26 -15.62 11.59 -6.46
N TRP A 27 -14.31 11.39 -6.32
CA TRP A 27 -13.58 11.86 -5.13
C TRP A 27 -12.42 12.81 -5.42
N THR A 28 -11.62 12.56 -6.45
CA THR A 28 -10.36 13.31 -6.70
C THR A 28 -10.38 14.16 -7.97
N HIS A 29 -11.52 14.78 -8.26
CA HIS A 29 -11.74 15.61 -9.45
C HIS A 29 -11.43 17.11 -9.26
N GLY A 30 -11.04 17.53 -8.05
CA GLY A 30 -10.81 18.93 -7.70
C GLY A 30 -9.46 19.48 -8.16
N GLU A 31 -9.33 20.81 -8.18
CA GLU A 31 -8.08 21.50 -8.46
C GLU A 31 -6.99 21.10 -7.44
N GLY A 32 -5.80 20.78 -7.93
CA GLY A 32 -4.67 20.31 -7.11
C GLY A 32 -4.70 18.82 -6.79
N GLN A 33 -5.74 18.09 -7.20
CA GLN A 33 -5.87 16.65 -6.99
C GLN A 33 -5.75 15.85 -8.28
N GLU A 34 -5.41 16.48 -9.41
CA GLU A 34 -5.40 15.88 -10.74
C GLU A 34 -4.46 14.68 -10.82
N HIS A 35 -3.36 14.70 -10.07
CA HIS A 35 -2.37 13.64 -9.97
C HIS A 35 -2.74 12.53 -8.97
N MET A 36 -3.78 12.72 -8.14
CA MET A 36 -4.18 11.75 -7.11
C MET A 36 -5.08 10.65 -7.69
N PHE A 37 -4.61 9.41 -7.61
CA PHE A 37 -5.35 8.20 -7.97
C PHE A 37 -5.46 7.25 -6.77
N TRP A 38 -6.44 7.47 -5.89
CA TRP A 38 -6.66 6.60 -4.72
C TRP A 38 -6.97 5.14 -5.08
N ASN A 39 -7.58 4.93 -6.24
CA ASN A 39 -7.71 3.61 -6.84
C ASN A 39 -6.99 3.68 -8.19
N ASN A 40 -5.94 2.88 -8.35
CA ASN A 40 -5.15 2.78 -9.57
C ASN A 40 -5.01 1.31 -9.99
N VAL A 41 -4.83 1.09 -11.29
CA VAL A 41 -4.54 -0.25 -11.84
C VAL A 41 -3.23 -0.16 -12.59
N GLU A 42 -2.27 -0.99 -12.19
CA GLU A 42 -0.93 -1.05 -12.75
C GLU A 42 -0.70 -2.39 -13.46
N SER A 43 0.05 -2.36 -14.55
CA SER A 43 0.61 -3.57 -15.12
C SER A 43 1.79 -4.03 -14.25
N LYS A 44 1.98 -5.34 -14.09
CA LYS A 44 3.18 -5.91 -13.46
C LYS A 44 3.89 -6.81 -14.48
N PRO A 45 5.25 -6.83 -14.50
CA PRO A 45 6.16 -6.18 -13.56
C PRO A 45 6.39 -4.68 -13.83
N TYR A 46 5.81 -4.13 -14.90
CA TYR A 46 6.04 -2.74 -15.33
C TYR A 46 4.85 -1.84 -15.03
N GLY A 47 4.99 -0.96 -14.05
CA GLY A 47 3.96 -0.01 -13.65
C GLY A 47 4.20 0.43 -12.22
N ALA A 48 4.19 1.74 -11.99
CA ALA A 48 4.34 2.31 -10.68
C ALA A 48 3.70 3.71 -10.67
N HIS A 49 2.69 3.89 -9.82
CA HIS A 49 2.15 5.19 -9.48
C HIS A 49 2.09 5.35 -7.95
N PRO A 50 2.93 6.21 -7.37
CA PRO A 50 4.03 6.97 -8.01
C PRO A 50 5.17 6.05 -8.49
N LEU A 51 6.05 6.55 -9.37
CA LEU A 51 7.11 5.73 -9.95
C LEU A 51 8.04 5.18 -8.85
N GLY A 52 8.34 3.88 -8.89
CA GLY A 52 9.26 3.23 -7.96
C GLY A 52 8.69 2.95 -6.55
N TRP A 53 7.40 3.18 -6.30
CA TRP A 53 6.80 2.98 -4.98
C TRP A 53 7.01 1.57 -4.41
N ASP A 54 6.97 0.55 -5.27
CA ASP A 54 7.13 -0.85 -4.89
C ASP A 54 8.59 -1.21 -4.60
N GLN A 55 9.53 -0.64 -5.36
CA GLN A 55 10.97 -0.78 -5.10
C GLN A 55 11.38 -0.08 -3.81
N GLU A 56 10.89 1.13 -3.59
CA GLU A 56 11.18 1.92 -2.38
C GLU A 56 10.63 1.23 -1.13
N ILE A 57 9.42 0.64 -1.19
CA ILE A 57 8.93 -0.20 -0.10
C ILE A 57 9.85 -1.40 0.15
N LEU A 58 10.30 -2.10 -0.90
CA LEU A 58 11.20 -3.23 -0.75
C LEU A 58 12.54 -2.83 -0.13
N ASP A 59 13.08 -1.69 -0.51
CA ASP A 59 14.33 -1.15 0.03
C ASP A 59 14.16 -0.74 1.50
N ARG A 60 13.05 -0.09 1.85
CA ARG A 60 12.72 0.28 3.25
C ARG A 60 12.46 -0.93 4.15
N LEU A 61 11.82 -1.98 3.63
CA LEU A 61 11.59 -3.22 4.36
C LEU A 61 12.88 -4.03 4.56
N GLY A 62 13.90 -3.79 3.75
CA GLY A 62 15.14 -4.55 3.74
C GLY A 62 14.95 -5.97 3.18
N VAL A 63 16.06 -6.59 2.76
CA VAL A 63 16.05 -7.99 2.32
C VAL A 63 15.89 -8.87 3.54
N GLN A 64 14.75 -9.55 3.63
CA GLN A 64 14.45 -10.48 4.71
C GLN A 64 15.23 -11.79 4.51
N GLU A 65 15.82 -12.30 5.59
CA GLU A 65 16.66 -13.50 5.53
C GLU A 65 15.82 -14.78 5.67
N TRP A 66 16.22 -15.80 4.91
CA TRP A 66 15.69 -17.15 5.07
C TRP A 66 16.59 -17.91 6.04
N GLY A 67 15.97 -18.61 6.98
CA GLY A 67 16.65 -19.52 7.87
C GLY A 67 17.38 -20.62 7.12
N SER A 68 18.47 -21.10 7.72
CA SER A 68 19.30 -22.19 7.15
C SER A 68 18.55 -23.52 6.99
N ASP A 69 17.38 -23.64 7.62
CA ASP A 69 16.45 -24.77 7.54
C ASP A 69 15.34 -24.58 6.47
N GLY A 70 15.36 -23.46 5.74
CA GLY A 70 14.37 -23.10 4.74
C GLY A 70 13.07 -22.54 5.31
N VAL A 71 13.02 -22.27 6.61
CA VAL A 71 11.93 -21.51 7.24
C VAL A 71 12.22 -20.02 7.04
N TYR A 72 11.19 -19.23 6.76
CA TYR A 72 11.33 -17.78 6.65
C TYR A 72 11.52 -17.22 8.06
N ASP A 73 12.69 -16.63 8.33
CA ASP A 73 13.08 -16.08 9.64
C ASP A 73 12.83 -14.56 9.73
N GLY A 74 12.49 -13.92 8.60
CA GLY A 74 12.10 -12.52 8.58
C GLY A 74 10.70 -12.30 9.15
N ASP A 75 10.39 -11.05 9.46
CA ASP A 75 9.03 -10.68 9.82
C ASP A 75 8.20 -10.55 8.53
N THR A 76 6.97 -11.07 8.50
CA THR A 76 6.04 -10.77 7.40
C THR A 76 5.56 -9.32 7.49
N ILE A 77 4.95 -8.75 6.45
CA ILE A 77 4.33 -7.40 6.52
C ILE A 77 3.31 -7.24 7.68
N TRP A 78 2.84 -8.35 8.24
CA TRP A 78 1.89 -8.40 9.35
C TRP A 78 2.55 -8.57 10.73
N GLU A 79 3.80 -9.01 10.76
CA GLU A 79 4.64 -9.22 11.95
C GLU A 79 5.71 -8.12 12.07
N ALA A 80 6.10 -7.52 10.94
CA ALA A 80 7.11 -6.48 10.85
C ALA A 80 6.60 -5.24 11.56
N ASN A 81 7.39 -4.77 12.53
CA ASN A 81 7.16 -3.60 13.39
C ASN A 81 6.29 -3.83 14.64
N ASP A 82 6.14 -5.07 15.13
CA ASP A 82 5.57 -5.32 16.48
C ASP A 82 4.17 -4.67 16.66
N VAL A 83 3.38 -4.69 15.58
CA VAL A 83 2.06 -4.06 15.53
C VAL A 83 1.08 -4.89 16.36
N ASP A 84 0.81 -4.46 17.59
CA ASP A 84 -0.30 -4.98 18.39
C ASP A 84 -1.63 -4.47 17.82
N TRP A 85 -2.34 -5.36 17.14
CA TRP A 85 -3.63 -5.10 16.51
C TRP A 85 -4.79 -4.96 17.52
N GLU A 86 -4.57 -5.29 18.79
CA GLU A 86 -5.52 -4.97 19.87
C GLU A 86 -5.39 -3.50 20.31
N GLU A 87 -4.21 -2.88 20.19
CA GLU A 87 -3.96 -1.47 20.53
C GLU A 87 -4.12 -0.50 19.34
N THR A 88 -3.87 -0.93 18.10
CA THR A 88 -3.95 -0.09 16.88
C THR A 88 -5.36 0.04 16.28
N SER A 89 -6.40 -0.04 17.12
CA SER A 89 -7.72 0.42 16.70
C SER A 89 -7.59 1.87 16.17
N PRO A 90 -8.18 2.21 15.02
CA PRO A 90 -7.97 3.52 14.40
C PRO A 90 -8.66 4.60 15.21
N THR A 91 -7.99 5.08 16.26
CA THR A 91 -8.27 6.35 16.91
C THR A 91 -7.49 7.44 16.17
N GLU A 92 -7.99 8.68 16.21
CA GLU A 92 -7.45 9.82 15.45
C GLU A 92 -5.94 10.11 15.67
N GLU A 93 -5.32 9.48 16.66
CA GLU A 93 -3.90 9.61 17.01
C GLU A 93 -2.99 8.59 16.28
N HIS A 94 -3.55 7.50 15.72
CA HIS A 94 -2.77 6.39 15.11
C HIS A 94 -2.80 6.37 13.57
N VAL A 95 -3.51 7.29 12.92
CA VAL A 95 -3.55 7.40 11.45
C VAL A 95 -2.29 8.07 10.89
N ALA A 96 -1.42 8.61 11.75
CA ALA A 96 -0.25 9.41 11.39
C ALA A 96 1.03 8.97 12.12
N ASN A 97 1.30 7.66 12.24
CA ASN A 97 2.61 7.21 12.70
C ASN A 97 3.65 7.36 11.57
N GLU A 98 4.49 8.38 11.70
CA GLU A 98 5.49 8.90 10.74
C GLU A 98 6.65 7.94 10.38
N GLY A 99 6.44 6.62 10.23
CA GLY A 99 7.57 5.78 9.79
C GLY A 99 7.38 4.31 9.46
N HIS A 100 6.20 3.71 9.57
CA HIS A 100 6.14 2.24 9.58
C HIS A 100 5.06 1.70 8.62
N VAL A 101 5.53 1.00 7.58
CA VAL A 101 4.90 0.84 6.24
C VAL A 101 3.62 -0.02 6.25
N ALA A 102 2.49 0.60 5.91
CA ALA A 102 1.32 -0.10 5.36
C ALA A 102 0.97 0.34 3.92
N SER A 103 1.66 1.35 3.37
CA SER A 103 1.54 1.87 2.00
C SER A 103 2.72 2.81 1.72
N TYR A 104 3.09 3.01 0.45
CA TYR A 104 4.08 4.03 0.09
C TYR A 104 3.48 5.42 0.36
N MET A 105 3.98 6.08 1.40
CA MET A 105 3.70 7.47 1.69
C MET A 105 4.99 8.25 1.42
N PRO A 106 5.03 9.11 0.38
CA PRO A 106 6.21 9.91 0.10
C PRO A 106 6.51 10.84 1.28
N ASP A 107 7.78 10.98 1.64
CA ASP A 107 8.24 11.94 2.62
C ASP A 107 8.57 13.31 1.96
N ASP A 108 8.94 14.31 2.77
CA ASP A 108 9.29 15.65 2.27
C ASP A 108 10.50 15.64 1.30
N ALA A 109 11.33 14.60 1.31
CA ALA A 109 12.47 14.47 0.40
C ALA A 109 12.09 13.78 -0.93
N ASP A 110 10.91 13.14 -1.00
CA ASP A 110 10.35 12.53 -2.21
C ASP A 110 9.63 13.52 -3.14
N TRP A 111 9.42 14.78 -2.72
CA TRP A 111 8.77 15.87 -3.47
C TRP A 111 9.74 16.93 -4.01
#